data_AF-A0A2V9WIM2-F1
#
_entry.id   AF-A0A2V9WIM2-F1
#
_cell.length_a   1.000
_cell.length_b   1.000
_cell.length_c   1.000
_cell.angle_alpha   90.00
_cell.angle_beta   90.00
_cell.angle_gamma   90.00
#
_symmetry.space_group_name_H-M   'P 1'
#
loop_
_entity.id
_entity.type
_entity.pdbx_description
1 polymer ?
#
loop_
_entity_poly.entity_id
_entity_poly.type
_entity_poly.pdbx_seq_one_letter_code
_entity_poly.pdbx_strand_id
1 'polypeptide(L)'
;MRQARFLLLAAAAIATILSAAVAGAQAVTLQEQLSAQYKTVKMGSDSGGIAVVEPGTLLAIQKGGVLSVPWKALALCPAKYQDNSLHPSAGFCAAMVKSVSKYYQVGDKVYPTKTDVSLDKAKISFTVVACDSCNGVNPPTSMKGEVVFQFAKGFLEKANVGAIEDAIGQVFSISNDDQQAQGGDANQQQGGQQQQQSQQQEQQTEPQTVQLGMTTDQVQSALGRPDKMFNVGAKQIFVYKDVKVTFLNGKVSDVQ
;
A
#
# COMPACT_ATOMS: atom_id res chain seq x y z
N MET A 1 64.56 -62.05 -30.67
CA MET A 1 64.65 -62.04 -29.20
C MET A 1 65.10 -60.66 -28.71
N ARG A 2 64.18 -59.88 -28.10
CA ARG A 2 64.41 -58.68 -27.26
C ARG A 2 62.99 -58.16 -26.92
N GLN A 3 62.47 -58.41 -25.72
CA GLN A 3 62.63 -57.57 -24.52
C GLN A 3 62.10 -56.13 -24.71
N ALA A 4 60.95 -55.90 -24.07
CA ALA A 4 60.72 -54.82 -23.10
C ALA A 4 60.61 -53.35 -23.57
N ARG A 5 59.45 -52.78 -23.20
CA ARG A 5 59.28 -51.67 -22.23
C ARG A 5 58.93 -50.26 -22.74
N PHE A 6 57.83 -49.79 -22.13
CA PHE A 6 57.47 -48.43 -21.71
C PHE A 6 57.08 -47.40 -22.77
N LEU A 7 55.79 -47.05 -22.76
CA LEU A 7 55.36 -45.66 -22.79
C LEU A 7 54.15 -45.50 -21.84
N LEU A 8 54.39 -44.71 -20.79
CA LEU A 8 53.42 -44.22 -19.83
C LEU A 8 52.45 -43.26 -20.54
N LEU A 9 51.14 -43.47 -20.37
CA LEU A 9 50.13 -42.44 -20.62
C LEU A 9 49.48 -42.08 -19.30
N ALA A 10 49.86 -40.90 -18.78
CA ALA A 10 49.20 -40.24 -17.67
C ALA A 10 47.89 -39.63 -18.18
N ALA A 11 46.75 -40.15 -17.74
CA ALA A 11 45.45 -39.53 -17.94
C ALA A 11 45.22 -38.49 -16.83
N ALA A 12 45.34 -37.21 -17.16
CA ALA A 12 44.91 -36.12 -16.29
C ALA A 12 43.38 -36.01 -16.34
N ALA A 13 42.70 -36.43 -15.27
CA ALA A 13 41.28 -36.19 -15.08
C ALA A 13 41.08 -34.76 -14.54
N ILE A 14 40.67 -33.84 -15.42
CA ILE A 14 40.20 -32.51 -15.02
C ILE A 14 38.77 -32.67 -14.52
N ALA A 15 38.59 -32.73 -13.20
CA ALA A 15 37.29 -32.63 -12.56
C ALA A 15 36.82 -31.18 -12.62
N THR A 16 35.93 -30.86 -13.56
CA THR A 16 35.20 -29.60 -13.58
C THR A 16 34.20 -29.58 -12.43
N ILE A 17 34.57 -28.89 -11.34
CA ILE A 17 33.64 -28.53 -10.28
C ILE A 17 32.73 -27.43 -10.85
N LEU A 18 31.54 -27.81 -11.32
CA LEU A 18 30.45 -26.86 -11.53
C LEU A 18 29.96 -26.40 -10.15
N SER A 19 30.42 -25.23 -9.72
CA SER A 19 29.80 -24.49 -8.62
C SER A 19 28.41 -24.04 -9.08
N ALA A 20 27.37 -24.77 -8.69
CA ALA A 20 26.01 -24.24 -8.73
C ALA A 20 25.94 -23.09 -7.73
N ALA A 21 26.07 -21.86 -8.23
CA ALA A 21 25.66 -20.69 -7.49
C ALA A 21 24.15 -20.81 -7.25
N VAL A 22 23.78 -21.26 -6.06
CA VAL A 22 22.42 -21.05 -5.55
C VAL A 22 22.28 -19.54 -5.43
N ALA A 23 21.68 -18.92 -6.45
CA ALA A 23 21.16 -17.58 -6.35
C ALA A 23 20.09 -17.63 -5.25
N GLY A 24 20.49 -17.35 -4.01
CA GLY A 24 19.57 -17.18 -2.91
C GLY A 24 18.73 -15.95 -3.21
N ALA A 25 17.53 -16.16 -3.77
CA ALA A 25 16.51 -15.13 -3.77
C ALA A 25 16.28 -14.75 -2.30
N GLN A 26 16.81 -13.61 -1.87
CA GLN A 26 16.53 -13.07 -0.56
C GLN A 26 15.01 -12.82 -0.50
N ALA A 27 14.33 -13.42 0.48
CA ALA A 27 12.91 -13.18 0.67
C ALA A 27 12.69 -11.69 0.95
N VAL A 28 11.78 -11.04 0.21
CA VAL A 28 11.46 -9.62 0.37
C VAL A 28 11.01 -9.38 1.81
N THR A 29 11.66 -8.47 2.51
CA THR A 29 11.37 -8.16 3.91
C THR A 29 10.00 -7.50 4.06
N LEU A 30 9.39 -7.60 5.24
CA LEU A 30 8.11 -6.92 5.54
C LEU A 30 8.19 -5.40 5.29
N GLN A 31 9.31 -4.77 5.65
CA GLN A 31 9.53 -3.34 5.39
C GLN A 31 9.48 -3.02 3.89
N GLU A 32 10.14 -3.83 3.05
CA GLU A 32 10.15 -3.65 1.60
C GLU A 32 8.77 -3.86 1.00
N GLN A 33 8.04 -4.89 1.45
CA GLN A 33 6.68 -5.17 0.97
C GLN A 33 5.72 -4.02 1.29
N LEU A 34 5.74 -3.52 2.53
CA LEU A 34 4.92 -2.36 2.92
C LEU A 34 5.36 -1.09 2.20
N SER A 35 6.67 -0.88 2.00
CA SER A 35 7.16 0.32 1.29
C SER A 35 6.79 0.30 -0.20
N ALA A 36 6.65 -0.89 -0.80
CA ALA A 36 6.18 -1.03 -2.18
C ALA A 36 4.69 -0.64 -2.33
N GLN A 37 3.86 -1.00 -1.35
CA GLN A 37 2.42 -0.71 -1.36
C GLN A 37 2.10 0.72 -0.88
N TYR A 38 2.79 1.19 0.15
CA TYR A 38 2.59 2.48 0.82
C TYR A 38 3.76 3.42 0.53
N LYS A 39 3.90 3.83 -0.73
CA LYS A 39 4.97 4.73 -1.18
C LYS A 39 4.90 6.04 -0.41
N THR A 40 6.04 6.46 0.12
CA THR A 40 6.11 7.71 0.88
C THR A 40 6.10 8.92 -0.03
N VAL A 41 5.41 9.98 0.40
CA VAL A 41 5.45 11.30 -0.23
C VAL A 41 6.80 11.97 -0.02
N LYS A 42 7.23 12.75 -1.00
CA LYS A 42 8.36 13.67 -0.86
C LYS A 42 7.86 15.05 -0.49
N MET A 43 8.35 15.55 0.64
CA MET A 43 8.09 16.91 1.11
C MET A 43 9.22 17.84 0.69
N GLY A 44 8.87 19.06 0.33
CA GLY A 44 9.82 20.10 -0.06
C GLY A 44 9.35 21.47 0.38
N SER A 45 9.74 22.48 -0.38
CA SER A 45 9.26 23.85 -0.19
C SER A 45 8.91 24.46 -1.53
N ASP A 46 7.79 25.16 -1.59
CA ASP A 46 7.33 25.96 -2.72
C ASP A 46 7.15 27.43 -2.31
N SER A 47 6.55 28.25 -3.18
CA SER A 47 6.27 29.65 -2.89
C SER A 47 5.27 29.88 -1.75
N GLY A 48 4.49 28.85 -1.38
CA GLY A 48 3.51 28.87 -0.28
C GLY A 48 4.03 28.29 1.04
N GLY A 49 5.22 27.66 1.04
CA GLY A 49 5.84 27.10 2.24
C GLY A 49 6.14 25.61 2.09
N ILE A 50 5.94 24.83 3.16
CA ILE A 50 6.16 23.37 3.10
C ILE A 50 5.02 22.73 2.31
N ALA A 51 5.39 21.98 1.26
CA ALA A 51 4.44 21.34 0.37
C ALA A 51 4.88 19.94 -0.04
N VAL A 52 3.92 19.17 -0.54
CA VAL A 52 4.16 17.91 -1.25
C VAL A 52 4.77 18.24 -2.61
N VAL A 53 5.96 17.72 -2.91
CA VAL A 53 6.63 17.92 -4.21
C VAL A 53 6.61 16.67 -5.09
N GLU A 54 6.40 15.49 -4.49
CA GLU A 54 6.21 14.23 -5.20
C GLU A 54 5.17 13.40 -4.43
N PRO A 55 3.99 13.11 -5.01
CA PRO A 55 2.95 12.37 -4.32
C PRO A 55 3.38 10.93 -4.04
N GLY A 56 2.97 10.41 -2.88
CA GLY A 56 3.10 9.00 -2.51
C GLY A 56 1.82 8.23 -2.78
N THR A 57 1.66 7.08 -2.12
CA THR A 57 0.36 6.36 -2.12
C THR A 57 -0.66 7.20 -1.34
N LEU A 58 -1.76 7.61 -1.98
CA LEU A 58 -2.85 8.30 -1.29
C LEU A 58 -3.64 7.33 -0.43
N LEU A 59 -3.84 7.72 0.83
CA LEU A 59 -4.61 6.97 1.80
C LEU A 59 -5.81 7.80 2.24
N ALA A 60 -6.93 7.14 2.53
CA ALA A 60 -8.06 7.75 3.21
C ALA A 60 -8.14 7.22 4.66
N ILE A 61 -8.37 8.12 5.60
CA ILE A 61 -8.58 7.78 7.01
C ILE A 61 -9.92 7.05 7.17
N GLN A 62 -9.89 5.83 7.74
CA GLN A 62 -11.08 5.01 7.97
C GLN A 62 -11.58 5.09 9.43
N LYS A 63 -10.72 5.46 10.36
CA LYS A 63 -11.05 5.61 11.79
C LYS A 63 -10.56 6.95 12.31
N GLY A 64 -11.45 7.70 12.96
CA GLY A 64 -11.11 8.97 13.60
C GLY A 64 -10.23 8.79 14.84
N GLY A 65 -9.70 9.89 15.35
CA GLY A 65 -8.89 9.90 16.58
C GLY A 65 -7.38 10.03 16.36
N VAL A 66 -6.93 10.21 15.11
CA VAL A 66 -5.54 10.55 14.80
C VAL A 66 -5.34 12.05 14.93
N LEU A 67 -4.56 12.50 15.92
CA LEU A 67 -4.24 13.91 16.09
C LEU A 67 -3.11 14.32 15.14
N SER A 68 -3.32 15.45 14.46
CA SER A 68 -2.35 16.05 13.56
C SER A 68 -1.84 17.38 14.11
N VAL A 69 -0.56 17.66 13.86
CA VAL A 69 0.19 18.82 14.31
C VAL A 69 0.95 19.45 13.14
N PRO A 70 1.36 20.73 13.20
CA PRO A 70 2.03 21.38 12.07
C PRO A 70 3.31 20.65 11.67
N TRP A 71 3.73 20.75 10.41
CA TRP A 71 4.91 20.05 9.89
C TRP A 71 6.17 20.20 10.77
N LYS A 72 6.41 21.41 11.27
CA LYS A 72 7.57 21.76 12.10
C LYS A 72 7.44 21.35 13.57
N ALA A 73 6.31 20.79 14.00
CA ALA A 73 6.13 20.28 15.36
C ALA A 73 7.11 19.13 15.62
N LEU A 74 7.80 19.19 16.76
CA LEU A 74 8.78 18.20 17.20
C LEU A 74 8.13 16.98 17.85
N ALA A 75 6.99 17.18 18.52
CA ALA A 75 6.24 16.11 19.16
C ALA A 75 5.11 15.62 18.24
N LEU A 76 5.03 14.30 18.06
CA LEU A 76 3.86 13.61 17.52
C LEU A 76 3.11 12.97 18.68
N CYS A 77 1.78 12.96 18.58
CA CYS A 77 0.91 12.25 19.52
C CYS A 77 0.29 11.08 18.78
N PRO A 78 0.93 9.90 18.78
CA PRO A 78 0.45 8.78 17.97
C PRO A 78 -0.89 8.25 18.47
N ALA A 79 -1.80 7.99 17.54
CA ALA A 79 -2.91 7.08 17.78
C ALA A 79 -2.38 5.65 17.73
N LYS A 80 -2.99 4.74 18.48
CA LYS A 80 -2.52 3.35 18.57
C LYS A 80 -3.60 2.40 18.12
N TYR A 81 -3.34 1.65 17.06
CA TYR A 81 -4.19 0.54 16.67
C TYR A 81 -3.72 -0.72 17.39
N GLN A 82 -4.57 -1.26 18.26
CA GLN A 82 -4.29 -2.46 19.05
C GLN A 82 -5.61 -3.17 19.35
N ASP A 83 -5.58 -4.50 19.43
CA ASP A 83 -6.75 -5.32 19.79
C ASP A 83 -7.98 -4.99 18.91
N ASN A 84 -7.72 -4.82 17.60
CA ASN A 84 -8.70 -4.46 16.56
C ASN A 84 -9.40 -3.10 16.75
N SER A 85 -8.91 -2.25 17.65
CA SER A 85 -9.43 -0.93 17.93
C SER A 85 -8.40 0.16 17.71
N LEU A 86 -8.84 1.34 17.27
CA LEU A 86 -7.99 2.52 17.21
C LEU A 86 -8.17 3.33 18.50
N HIS A 87 -7.15 3.32 19.34
CA HIS A 87 -7.06 4.20 20.50
C HIS A 87 -6.62 5.60 20.05
N PRO A 88 -7.42 6.64 20.32
CA PRO A 88 -7.15 7.98 19.83
C PRO A 88 -5.91 8.58 20.48
N SER A 89 -5.28 9.51 19.76
CA SER A 89 -4.25 10.42 20.27
C SER A 89 -4.82 11.30 21.39
N ALA A 90 -4.75 10.85 22.64
CA ALA A 90 -5.42 11.48 23.77
C ALA A 90 -4.46 11.72 24.95
N GLY A 91 -5.01 12.25 26.05
CA GLY A 91 -4.28 12.46 27.30
C GLY A 91 -3.28 13.62 27.25
N PHE A 92 -2.20 13.49 28.02
CA PHE A 92 -1.24 14.58 28.25
C PHE A 92 -0.56 15.07 26.96
N CYS A 93 -0.23 14.18 26.02
CA CYS A 93 0.37 14.58 24.74
C CYS A 93 -0.58 15.50 23.96
N ALA A 94 -1.83 15.08 23.77
CA ALA A 94 -2.84 15.87 23.06
C ALA A 94 -3.12 17.21 23.76
N ALA A 95 -3.11 17.23 25.10
CA ALA A 95 -3.30 18.45 25.88
C ALA A 95 -2.18 19.49 25.62
N MET A 96 -0.92 19.06 25.47
CA MET A 96 0.20 19.97 25.21
C MET A 96 0.14 20.66 23.84
N VAL A 97 -0.51 20.03 22.85
CA VAL A 97 -0.56 20.56 21.47
C VAL A 97 -1.92 21.11 21.07
N LYS A 98 -2.88 21.16 22.02
CA LYS A 98 -4.30 21.49 21.76
C LYS A 98 -4.52 22.77 20.94
N SER A 99 -3.69 23.80 21.15
CA SER A 99 -3.83 25.10 20.46
C SER A 99 -3.40 25.10 19.00
N VAL A 100 -2.66 24.08 18.56
CA VAL A 100 -2.09 23.99 17.20
C VAL A 100 -2.46 22.71 16.48
N SER A 101 -3.18 21.80 17.13
CA SER A 101 -3.51 20.48 16.62
C SER A 101 -4.96 20.35 16.16
N LYS A 102 -5.20 19.49 15.18
CA LYS A 102 -6.56 19.06 14.78
C LYS A 102 -6.60 17.54 14.60
N TYR A 103 -7.74 16.91 14.85
CA TYR A 103 -7.91 15.50 14.51
C TYR A 103 -8.23 15.36 13.02
N TYR A 104 -7.60 14.39 12.36
CA TYR A 104 -8.08 13.96 11.05
C TYR A 104 -9.49 13.40 11.17
N GLN A 105 -10.31 13.72 10.18
CA GLN A 105 -11.66 13.18 10.01
C GLN A 105 -11.61 11.89 9.20
N VAL A 106 -12.64 11.06 9.37
CA VAL A 106 -12.84 9.91 8.47
C VAL A 106 -13.07 10.45 7.06
N GLY A 107 -12.38 9.87 6.09
CA GLY A 107 -12.37 10.31 4.70
C GLY A 107 -11.22 11.27 4.35
N ASP A 108 -10.57 11.89 5.34
CA ASP A 108 -9.42 12.76 5.09
C ASP A 108 -8.36 11.99 4.31
N LYS A 109 -7.86 12.62 3.25
CA LYS A 109 -6.80 12.08 2.42
C LYS A 109 -5.45 12.46 2.96
N VAL A 110 -4.56 11.49 3.09
CA VAL A 110 -3.22 11.65 3.65
C VAL A 110 -2.22 10.85 2.83
N TYR A 111 -0.96 11.28 2.86
CA TYR A 111 0.14 10.51 2.32
C TYR A 111 1.06 10.00 3.44
N PRO A 112 1.59 8.77 3.36
CA PRO A 112 2.67 8.32 4.22
C PRO A 112 3.89 9.20 4.01
N THR A 113 4.48 9.74 5.07
CA THR A 113 5.80 10.38 5.03
C THR A 113 6.89 9.45 5.54
N LYS A 114 6.51 8.49 6.40
CA LYS A 114 7.40 7.45 6.92
C LYS A 114 6.60 6.21 7.27
N THR A 115 7.15 5.05 6.91
CA THR A 115 6.68 3.72 7.33
C THR A 115 7.83 3.01 8.01
N ASP A 116 7.69 2.64 9.29
CA ASP A 116 8.75 2.06 10.12
C ASP A 116 8.29 0.74 10.72
N VAL A 117 8.95 -0.36 10.36
CA VAL A 117 8.69 -1.70 10.89
C VAL A 117 9.72 -2.04 11.96
N SER A 118 9.25 -2.23 13.20
CA SER A 118 10.07 -2.64 14.33
C SER A 118 9.62 -4.01 14.82
N LEU A 119 10.31 -5.05 14.36
CA LEU A 119 10.03 -6.45 14.69
C LEU A 119 10.19 -6.71 16.20
N ASP A 120 11.25 -6.16 16.80
CA ASP A 120 11.59 -6.29 18.23
C ASP A 120 10.50 -5.71 19.15
N LYS A 121 9.87 -4.60 18.73
CA LYS A 121 8.78 -3.96 19.48
C LYS A 121 7.40 -4.47 19.06
N ALA A 122 7.33 -5.32 18.04
CA ALA A 122 6.12 -5.75 17.37
C ALA A 122 5.23 -4.56 16.94
N LYS A 123 5.84 -3.55 16.31
CA LYS A 123 5.13 -2.32 15.88
C LYS A 123 5.39 -2.00 14.43
N ILE A 124 4.39 -1.36 13.81
CA ILE A 124 4.53 -0.65 12.55
C ILE A 124 4.03 0.77 12.76
N SER A 125 4.88 1.77 12.52
CA SER A 125 4.51 3.19 12.61
C SER A 125 4.31 3.78 11.21
N PHE A 126 3.17 4.43 11.02
CA PHE A 126 2.92 5.31 9.88
C PHE A 126 2.90 6.75 10.37
N THR A 127 3.86 7.56 9.93
CA THR A 127 3.71 9.02 9.96
C THR A 127 3.05 9.44 8.66
N VAL A 128 1.99 10.23 8.74
CA VAL A 128 1.21 10.68 7.58
C VAL A 128 1.07 12.20 7.58
N VAL A 129 1.01 12.79 6.40
CA VAL A 129 0.73 14.22 6.19
C VAL A 129 -0.56 14.40 5.40
N ALA A 130 -1.34 15.43 5.72
CA ALA A 130 -2.55 15.77 4.98
C ALA A 130 -2.24 16.02 3.49
N CYS A 131 -3.06 15.44 2.60
CA CYS A 131 -3.18 15.95 1.24
C CYS A 131 -4.13 17.16 1.27
N ASP A 132 -3.62 18.35 1.59
CA ASP A 132 -4.44 19.55 1.74
C ASP A 132 -5.24 19.87 0.47
N SER A 133 -4.66 19.68 -0.72
CA SER A 133 -5.36 19.86 -2.00
C SER A 133 -6.52 18.88 -2.18
N CYS A 134 -6.30 17.59 -1.88
CA CYS A 134 -7.35 16.57 -1.93
C CYS A 134 -8.48 16.86 -0.93
N ASN A 135 -8.15 17.50 0.20
CA ASN A 135 -9.08 17.79 1.29
C ASN A 135 -9.70 19.21 1.18
N GLY A 136 -9.45 19.95 0.09
CA GLY A 136 -10.00 21.29 -0.10
C GLY A 136 -9.50 22.35 0.89
N VAL A 137 -8.30 22.16 1.44
CA VAL A 137 -7.69 23.06 2.43
C VAL A 137 -6.82 24.11 1.74
N ASN A 138 -7.23 25.38 1.84
CA ASN A 138 -6.51 26.54 1.31
C ASN A 138 -6.51 27.69 2.34
N PRO A 139 -5.36 28.21 2.79
CA PRO A 139 -4.00 27.82 2.40
C PRO A 139 -3.59 26.43 2.93
N PRO A 140 -2.63 25.73 2.28
CA PRO A 140 -2.10 24.46 2.76
C PRO A 140 -1.54 24.57 4.18
N THR A 141 -1.75 23.51 4.97
CA THR A 141 -1.39 23.42 6.39
C THR A 141 -0.26 22.41 6.66
N SER A 142 -0.06 21.43 5.77
CA SER A 142 0.91 20.34 5.89
C SER A 142 0.89 19.69 7.27
N MET A 143 -0.31 19.51 7.83
CA MET A 143 -0.48 18.88 9.14
C MET A 143 -0.05 17.42 9.04
N LYS A 144 0.68 16.94 10.04
CA LYS A 144 1.16 15.57 10.12
C LYS A 144 0.67 14.87 11.39
N GLY A 145 0.41 13.57 11.31
CA GLY A 145 0.01 12.74 12.44
C GLY A 145 0.74 11.40 12.40
N GLU A 146 0.56 10.59 13.43
CA GLU A 146 1.15 9.24 13.51
C GLU A 146 0.12 8.22 13.96
N VAL A 147 0.14 7.04 13.32
CA VAL A 147 -0.58 5.85 13.76
C VAL A 147 0.44 4.74 14.00
N VAL A 148 0.35 4.13 15.17
CA VAL A 148 1.17 2.98 15.58
C VAL A 148 0.30 1.74 15.62
N PHE A 149 0.56 0.79 14.74
CA PHE A 149 -0.04 -0.53 14.77
C PHE A 149 0.78 -1.41 15.71
N GLN A 150 0.21 -1.74 16.86
CA GLN A 150 0.84 -2.61 17.84
C GLN A 150 0.29 -4.02 17.69
N PHE A 151 1.20 -4.95 17.43
CA PHE A 151 0.90 -6.37 17.32
C PHE A 151 1.37 -7.12 18.57
N ALA A 152 0.89 -8.36 18.72
CA ALA A 152 1.42 -9.29 19.70
C ALA A 152 2.90 -9.58 19.41
N LYS A 153 3.69 -9.81 20.46
CA LYS A 153 5.11 -10.11 20.33
C LYS A 153 5.33 -11.35 19.44
N GLY A 154 6.25 -11.24 18.47
CA GLY A 154 6.55 -12.32 17.51
C GLY A 154 5.52 -12.51 16.40
N PHE A 155 4.44 -11.70 16.35
CA PHE A 155 3.45 -11.77 15.27
C PHE A 155 4.07 -11.34 13.94
N LEU A 156 4.80 -10.22 13.90
CA LEU A 156 5.38 -9.68 12.65
C LEU A 156 6.41 -10.59 11.98
N GLU A 157 7.01 -11.52 12.73
CA GLU A 157 7.99 -12.48 12.22
C GLU A 157 7.33 -13.69 11.54
N LYS A 158 6.06 -13.97 11.86
CA LYS A 158 5.35 -15.19 11.48
C LYS A 158 4.11 -14.93 10.64
N ALA A 159 3.55 -13.74 10.75
CA ALA A 159 2.32 -13.36 10.07
C ALA A 159 2.54 -13.27 8.57
N ASN A 160 1.54 -13.71 7.80
CA ASN A 160 1.44 -13.33 6.40
C ASN A 160 1.19 -11.82 6.33
N VAL A 161 1.88 -11.14 5.41
CA VAL A 161 1.77 -9.70 5.17
C VAL A 161 0.33 -9.27 4.90
N GLY A 162 -0.50 -10.12 4.29
CA GLY A 162 -1.93 -9.84 4.12
C GLY A 162 -2.66 -9.51 5.43
N ALA A 163 -2.39 -10.22 6.53
CA ALA A 163 -3.03 -9.94 7.82
C ALA A 163 -2.56 -8.61 8.44
N ILE A 164 -1.32 -8.21 8.12
CA ILE A 164 -0.75 -6.92 8.55
C ILE A 164 -1.38 -5.79 7.73
N GLU A 165 -1.48 -5.96 6.41
CA GLU A 165 -2.16 -5.04 5.50
C GLU A 165 -3.64 -4.88 5.84
N ASP A 166 -4.32 -5.94 6.26
CA ASP A 166 -5.71 -5.85 6.74
C ASP A 166 -5.81 -4.94 7.96
N ALA A 167 -4.92 -5.12 8.93
CA ALA A 167 -4.89 -4.28 10.13
C ALA A 167 -4.63 -2.81 9.77
N ILE A 168 -3.71 -2.55 8.83
CA ILE A 168 -3.46 -1.21 8.28
C ILE A 168 -4.71 -0.69 7.59
N GLY A 169 -5.37 -1.52 6.78
CA GLY A 169 -6.61 -1.28 6.06
C GLY A 169 -7.79 -0.84 6.93
N GLN A 170 -7.81 -1.27 8.20
CA GLN A 170 -8.81 -0.83 9.18
C GLN A 170 -8.68 0.64 9.58
N VAL A 171 -7.53 1.27 9.32
CA VAL A 171 -7.27 2.69 9.64
C VAL A 171 -7.00 3.50 8.38
N PHE A 172 -6.33 2.92 7.38
CA PHE A 172 -5.98 3.56 6.12
C PHE A 172 -6.39 2.68 4.94
N SER A 173 -7.29 3.18 4.10
CA SER A 173 -7.56 2.57 2.79
C SER A 173 -6.73 3.26 1.71
N ILE A 174 -6.21 2.52 0.73
CA ILE A 174 -5.63 3.14 -0.47
C ILE A 174 -6.76 3.80 -1.28
N SER A 175 -6.56 5.06 -1.67
CA SER A 175 -7.51 5.84 -2.46
C SER A 175 -6.98 6.00 -3.89
N ASN A 176 -7.88 6.00 -4.88
CA ASN A 176 -7.51 6.22 -6.29
C ASN A 176 -7.79 7.66 -6.77
N ASP A 177 -8.14 8.54 -5.83
CA ASP A 177 -8.58 9.91 -6.07
C ASP A 177 -7.43 10.81 -6.58
N ASP A 178 -6.19 10.29 -6.60
CA ASP A 178 -5.00 10.90 -7.19
C ASP A 178 -5.14 11.23 -8.69
N GLN A 179 -6.09 10.61 -9.40
CA GLN A 179 -6.27 10.82 -10.83
C GLN A 179 -6.97 12.12 -11.24
N GLN A 180 -7.36 12.99 -10.30
CA GLN A 180 -8.12 14.21 -10.62
C GLN A 180 -7.47 15.55 -10.28
N ALA A 181 -6.25 15.58 -9.73
CA ALA A 181 -5.60 16.84 -9.36
C ALA A 181 -4.45 17.25 -10.30
N GLN A 182 -4.69 17.27 -11.60
CA GLN A 182 -3.88 18.04 -12.56
C GLN A 182 -4.71 18.41 -13.80
N GLY A 183 -5.47 19.49 -13.69
CA GLY A 183 -6.20 20.12 -14.78
C GLY A 183 -6.49 21.57 -14.41
N GLY A 184 -5.85 22.48 -15.12
CA GLY A 184 -5.75 23.90 -14.78
C GLY A 184 -7.06 24.69 -14.84
N ASP A 185 -6.95 25.86 -14.25
CA ASP A 185 -7.84 27.02 -14.28
C ASP A 185 -8.44 27.27 -15.69
N ALA A 186 -9.77 27.27 -15.79
CA ALA A 186 -10.50 27.95 -16.87
C ALA A 186 -11.90 28.35 -16.37
N ASN A 187 -12.07 29.66 -16.21
CA ASN A 187 -13.28 30.35 -15.82
C ASN A 187 -14.36 30.35 -16.94
N GLN A 188 -15.64 30.21 -16.52
CA GLN A 188 -16.92 30.59 -17.16
C GLN A 188 -17.28 30.05 -18.57
N GLN A 189 -18.44 29.37 -18.71
CA GLN A 189 -19.76 30.02 -18.90
C GLN A 189 -20.92 28.99 -18.96
N GLN A 190 -22.08 29.39 -18.43
CA GLN A 190 -23.37 28.69 -18.41
C GLN A 190 -23.98 28.42 -19.79
N GLY A 191 -24.76 27.33 -19.88
CA GLY A 191 -26.01 27.31 -20.66
C GLY A 191 -26.42 25.96 -21.29
N GLY A 192 -27.58 25.43 -20.88
CA GLY A 192 -28.52 24.80 -21.82
C GLY A 192 -28.54 23.27 -21.95
N GLN A 193 -29.51 22.65 -21.25
CA GLN A 193 -30.45 21.60 -21.70
C GLN A 193 -29.97 20.35 -22.47
N GLN A 194 -30.21 19.21 -21.80
CA GLN A 194 -30.76 17.94 -22.31
C GLN A 194 -30.60 17.61 -23.81
N GLN A 195 -29.89 16.52 -24.09
CA GLN A 195 -30.49 15.40 -24.82
C GLN A 195 -29.76 14.08 -24.57
N GLN A 196 -30.59 13.10 -24.22
CA GLN A 196 -30.29 11.70 -24.01
C GLN A 196 -30.06 11.04 -25.38
N GLN A 197 -28.87 10.51 -25.60
CA GLN A 197 -28.68 9.48 -26.62
C GLN A 197 -27.64 8.47 -26.15
N SER A 198 -28.15 7.31 -25.78
CA SER A 198 -27.45 6.05 -25.65
C SER A 198 -26.63 5.78 -26.90
N GLN A 199 -25.30 5.80 -26.76
CA GLN A 199 -24.38 5.12 -27.64
C GLN A 199 -23.60 4.13 -26.79
N GLN A 200 -23.93 2.85 -26.97
CA GLN A 200 -23.07 1.74 -26.61
C GLN A 200 -21.78 1.90 -27.42
N GLN A 201 -20.72 2.37 -26.78
CA GLN A 201 -19.37 2.14 -27.27
C GLN A 201 -18.97 0.74 -26.81
N GLU A 202 -18.91 -0.17 -27.78
CA GLU A 202 -18.10 -1.37 -27.70
C GLU A 202 -16.65 -0.93 -27.47
N GLN A 203 -16.25 -0.91 -26.20
CA GLN A 203 -14.88 -0.66 -25.80
C GLN A 203 -14.11 -1.95 -26.01
N GLN A 204 -13.41 -1.99 -27.13
CA GLN A 204 -12.47 -3.03 -27.52
C GLN A 204 -11.51 -3.32 -26.35
N THR A 205 -11.66 -4.53 -25.78
CA THR A 205 -10.93 -5.03 -24.62
C THR A 205 -9.46 -5.25 -24.99
N GLU A 206 -8.56 -4.40 -24.51
CA GLU A 206 -7.19 -4.86 -24.24
C GLU A 206 -7.31 -5.96 -23.15
N PRO A 207 -6.59 -7.10 -23.28
CA PRO A 207 -6.75 -8.22 -22.36
C PRO A 207 -6.43 -7.77 -20.93
N GLN A 208 -7.48 -7.58 -20.13
CA GLN A 208 -7.34 -7.20 -18.73
C GLN A 208 -6.84 -8.42 -17.97
N THR A 209 -5.60 -8.35 -17.49
CA THR A 209 -4.96 -9.45 -16.75
C THR A 209 -5.27 -9.33 -15.27
N VAL A 210 -5.68 -10.44 -14.64
CA VAL A 210 -5.81 -10.51 -13.19
C VAL A 210 -4.44 -10.77 -12.58
N GLN A 211 -4.05 -9.98 -11.58
CA GLN A 211 -2.77 -10.09 -10.87
C GLN A 211 -2.99 -10.26 -9.37
N LEU A 212 -2.00 -10.85 -8.70
CA LEU A 212 -1.97 -10.95 -7.23
C LEU A 212 -2.12 -9.56 -6.60
N GLY A 213 -2.92 -9.48 -5.53
CA GLY A 213 -3.18 -8.24 -4.79
C GLY A 213 -4.37 -7.39 -5.28
N MET A 214 -4.94 -7.67 -6.46
CA MET A 214 -6.13 -6.96 -6.97
C MET A 214 -7.35 -7.16 -6.05
N THR A 215 -8.22 -6.17 -5.92
CA THR A 215 -9.46 -6.32 -5.13
C THR A 215 -10.54 -7.09 -5.89
N THR A 216 -11.57 -7.57 -5.19
CA THR A 216 -12.75 -8.19 -5.83
C THR A 216 -13.39 -7.29 -6.88
N ASP A 217 -13.48 -5.99 -6.62
CA ASP A 217 -14.08 -5.01 -7.54
C ASP A 217 -13.21 -4.77 -8.77
N GLN A 218 -11.88 -4.77 -8.61
CA GLN A 218 -10.95 -4.66 -9.74
C GLN A 218 -11.04 -5.89 -10.64
N VAL A 219 -11.13 -7.09 -10.06
CA VAL A 219 -11.32 -8.33 -10.84
C VAL A 219 -12.68 -8.34 -11.52
N GLN A 220 -13.74 -7.89 -10.86
CA GLN A 220 -15.06 -7.79 -11.50
C GLN A 220 -15.12 -6.73 -12.60
N SER A 221 -14.36 -5.65 -12.47
CA SER A 221 -14.22 -4.65 -13.52
C SER A 221 -13.46 -5.20 -14.73
N ALA A 222 -12.48 -6.08 -14.48
CA ALA A 222 -11.65 -6.67 -15.52
C ALA A 222 -12.28 -7.86 -16.24
N LEU A 223 -12.90 -8.77 -15.49
CA LEU A 223 -13.44 -10.02 -16.01
C LEU A 223 -14.97 -10.03 -16.05
N GLY A 224 -15.62 -8.98 -15.56
CA GLY A 224 -17.06 -8.94 -15.36
C GLY A 224 -17.50 -9.68 -14.10
N ARG A 225 -18.81 -9.97 -14.02
CA ARG A 225 -19.37 -10.74 -12.89
C ARG A 225 -19.00 -12.22 -13.02
N PRO A 226 -18.59 -12.89 -11.92
CA PRO A 226 -18.28 -14.31 -11.95
C PRO A 226 -19.54 -15.16 -12.12
N ASP A 227 -19.37 -16.34 -12.72
CA ASP A 227 -20.43 -17.34 -12.86
C ASP A 227 -20.81 -17.94 -11.50
N LYS A 228 -19.82 -18.13 -10.62
CA LYS A 228 -20.03 -18.65 -9.26
C LYS A 228 -19.15 -17.92 -8.25
N MET A 229 -19.69 -17.74 -7.05
CA MET A 229 -18.97 -17.20 -5.90
C MET A 229 -19.08 -18.16 -4.72
N PHE A 230 -17.94 -18.47 -4.10
CA PHE A 230 -17.87 -19.27 -2.89
C PHE A 230 -17.16 -18.48 -1.78
N ASN A 231 -17.73 -18.49 -0.58
CA ASN A 231 -17.10 -17.93 0.62
C ASN A 231 -16.68 -19.07 1.54
N VAL A 232 -15.38 -19.19 1.81
CA VAL A 232 -14.80 -20.27 2.63
C VAL A 232 -13.91 -19.65 3.71
N GLY A 233 -14.50 -19.37 4.87
CA GLY A 233 -13.83 -18.65 5.95
C GLY A 233 -13.39 -17.26 5.50
N ALA A 234 -12.08 -16.96 5.59
CA ALA A 234 -11.49 -15.69 5.13
C ALA A 234 -11.21 -15.65 3.61
N LYS A 235 -11.50 -16.73 2.88
CA LYS A 235 -11.30 -16.82 1.43
C LYS A 235 -12.60 -16.59 0.68
N GLN A 236 -12.50 -15.89 -0.45
CA GLN A 236 -13.56 -15.83 -1.46
C GLN A 236 -13.03 -16.44 -2.75
N ILE A 237 -13.85 -17.19 -3.49
CA ILE A 237 -13.45 -17.80 -4.75
C ILE A 237 -14.45 -17.36 -5.80
N PHE A 238 -13.98 -16.64 -6.81
CA PHE A 238 -14.77 -16.28 -7.98
C PHE A 238 -14.39 -17.22 -9.11
N VAL A 239 -15.40 -17.91 -9.66
CA VAL A 239 -15.24 -18.79 -10.81
C VAL A 239 -15.82 -18.08 -12.02
N TYR A 240 -14.97 -17.88 -13.02
CA TYR A 240 -15.31 -17.45 -14.36
C TYR A 240 -15.19 -18.65 -15.31
N LYS A 241 -15.67 -18.48 -16.54
CA LYS A 241 -15.63 -19.50 -17.58
C LYS A 241 -14.26 -20.20 -17.73
N ASP A 242 -13.18 -19.41 -17.77
CA ASP A 242 -11.83 -19.91 -18.07
C ASP A 242 -10.81 -19.67 -16.94
N VAL A 243 -11.23 -19.09 -15.81
CA VAL A 243 -10.34 -18.76 -14.70
C VAL A 243 -11.04 -18.82 -13.36
N LYS A 244 -10.32 -19.28 -12.34
CA LYS A 244 -10.73 -19.26 -10.94
C LYS A 244 -9.80 -18.33 -10.17
N VAL A 245 -10.39 -17.28 -9.62
CA VAL A 245 -9.67 -16.29 -8.81
C VAL A 245 -9.97 -16.54 -7.34
N THR A 246 -8.95 -16.81 -6.55
CA THR A 246 -9.08 -16.94 -5.10
C THR A 246 -8.61 -15.66 -4.43
N PHE A 247 -9.48 -15.08 -3.64
CA PHE A 247 -9.22 -13.94 -2.79
C PHE A 247 -8.97 -14.39 -1.37
N LEU A 248 -8.02 -13.74 -0.71
CA LEU A 248 -7.85 -13.78 0.72
C LEU A 248 -7.98 -12.33 1.21
N ASN A 249 -8.91 -12.10 2.15
CA ASN A 249 -9.17 -10.77 2.71
C ASN A 249 -9.48 -9.71 1.63
N GLY A 250 -10.27 -10.10 0.62
CA GLY A 250 -10.72 -9.21 -0.45
C GLY A 250 -9.68 -8.91 -1.53
N LYS A 251 -8.46 -9.48 -1.46
CA LYS A 251 -7.40 -9.33 -2.46
C LYS A 251 -7.06 -10.66 -3.13
N VAL A 252 -6.73 -10.64 -4.43
CA VAL A 252 -6.32 -11.83 -5.20
C VAL A 252 -5.08 -12.45 -4.55
N SER A 253 -5.24 -13.69 -4.11
CA SER A 253 -4.19 -14.51 -3.52
C SER A 253 -3.73 -15.65 -4.43
N ASP A 254 -4.54 -16.02 -5.42
CA ASP A 254 -4.24 -17.09 -6.37
C ASP A 254 -5.15 -17.01 -7.61
N VAL A 255 -4.63 -17.45 -8.77
CA VAL A 255 -5.34 -17.48 -10.06
C VAL A 255 -5.03 -18.82 -10.74
N GLN A 256 -6.07 -19.58 -11.07
CA GLN A 256 -5.97 -20.92 -11.67
C GLN A 256 -6.83 -21.05 -12.92
#